data_AF-A0A8T7ATH5-F1
#
_entry.id   AF-A0A8T7ATH5-F1
#
_cell.length_a   1.000
_cell.length_b   1.000
_cell.length_c   1.000
_cell.angle_alpha   90.00
_cell.angle_beta   90.00
_cell.angle_gamma   90.00
#
_symmetry.space_group_name_H-M   'P 1'
#
loop_
_entity.id
_entity.type
_entity.pdbx_description
1 polymer ?
#
loop_
_entity_poly.entity_id
_entity_poly.type
_entity_poly.pdbx_seq_one_letter_code
_entity_poly.pdbx_strand_id
1 'polypeptide(L)'
;MCSATDAPDHQRLLEAADRVARAAYLWIRHGNAVRYPSQERDVRQDVVAGLIFGLCNALELDDRHALMSAYAYALIDGDAADALIMAQSMVRRRDDDRYRSAYQRGLTAANDLVDLIGAPAASPLPN
;
A
#
# COMPACT_ATOMS: atom_id res chain seq x y z
N MET A 1 31.89 -16.15 8.64
CA MET A 1 30.79 -16.79 9.38
C MET A 1 29.55 -15.95 9.13
N CYS A 2 28.70 -16.35 8.19
CA CYS A 2 27.47 -15.65 7.85
C CYS A 2 26.36 -16.12 8.81
N SER A 3 25.78 -15.20 9.57
CA SER A 3 24.66 -15.47 10.47
C SER A 3 23.45 -15.97 9.67
N ALA A 4 23.07 -17.22 9.89
CA ALA A 4 21.84 -17.82 9.36
C ALA A 4 20.56 -17.35 10.08
N THR A 5 20.68 -16.41 11.03
CA THR A 5 19.61 -16.01 11.94
C THR A 5 18.79 -14.80 11.46
N ASP A 6 19.28 -14.00 10.50
CA ASP A 6 18.56 -12.82 9.95
C ASP A 6 17.66 -13.13 8.74
N ALA A 7 17.88 -14.26 8.06
CA ALA A 7 17.15 -14.63 6.85
C ALA A 7 15.61 -14.75 7.03
N PRO A 8 15.07 -15.36 8.11
CA PRO A 8 13.62 -15.53 8.24
C PRO A 8 12.88 -14.20 8.45
N ASP A 9 13.51 -13.20 9.08
CA ASP A 9 12.89 -11.90 9.33
C ASP A 9 12.87 -11.03 8.06
N HIS A 10 13.94 -11.06 7.26
CA HIS A 10 13.95 -10.39 5.95
C HIS A 10 12.95 -10.99 4.99
N GLN A 11 12.81 -12.32 4.97
CA GLN A 11 11.84 -12.99 4.11
C GLN A 11 10.39 -12.61 4.49
N ARG A 12 10.06 -12.63 5.79
CA ARG A 12 8.73 -12.21 6.27
C ARG A 12 8.41 -10.77 5.89
N LEU A 13 9.40 -9.89 6.03
CA LEU A 13 9.27 -8.49 5.64
C LEU A 13 9.00 -8.33 4.14
N LEU A 14 9.74 -9.04 3.28
CA LEU A 14 9.52 -9.00 1.83
C LEU A 14 8.15 -9.57 1.44
N GLU A 15 7.72 -10.66 2.07
CA GLU A 15 6.41 -11.25 1.81
C GLU A 15 5.26 -10.33 2.22
N ALA A 16 5.34 -9.72 3.40
CA ALA A 16 4.34 -8.75 3.85
C ALA A 16 4.30 -7.53 2.91
N ALA A 17 5.47 -7.02 2.53
CA ALA A 17 5.58 -5.90 1.61
C ALA A 17 5.01 -6.20 0.21
N ASP A 18 5.28 -7.38 -0.35
CA ASP A 18 4.71 -7.82 -1.63
C ASP A 18 3.18 -7.92 -1.56
N ARG A 19 2.63 -8.49 -0.48
CA ARG A 19 1.18 -8.58 -0.30
C ARG A 19 0.52 -7.21 -0.25
N VAL A 20 1.07 -6.26 0.52
CA VAL A 20 0.57 -4.89 0.60
C VAL A 20 0.68 -4.19 -0.75
N ALA A 21 1.83 -4.30 -1.42
CA ALA A 21 2.06 -3.70 -2.74
C ALA A 21 1.07 -4.22 -3.79
N ARG A 22 0.81 -5.52 -3.83
CA ARG A 22 -0.16 -6.14 -4.74
C ARG A 22 -1.59 -5.72 -4.42
N ALA A 23 -1.97 -5.69 -3.15
CA ALA A 23 -3.28 -5.19 -2.74
C ALA A 23 -3.49 -3.75 -3.21
N ALA A 24 -2.50 -2.88 -2.98
CA ALA A 24 -2.53 -1.50 -3.44
C ALA A 24 -2.60 -1.39 -4.97
N TYR A 25 -1.78 -2.17 -5.70
CA TYR A 25 -1.79 -2.20 -7.16
C TYR A 25 -3.13 -2.62 -7.73
N LEU A 26 -3.72 -3.71 -7.22
CA LEU A 26 -5.02 -4.20 -7.65
C LEU A 26 -6.13 -3.21 -7.35
N TRP A 27 -6.13 -2.61 -6.15
CA TRP A 27 -7.12 -1.59 -5.80
C TRP A 27 -7.03 -0.36 -6.70
N ILE A 28 -5.81 0.10 -7.01
CA ILE A 28 -5.62 1.25 -7.88
C ILE A 28 -6.01 0.92 -9.33
N ARG A 29 -5.65 -0.26 -9.83
CA ARG A 29 -5.94 -0.64 -11.21
C ARG A 29 -7.42 -0.94 -11.44
N HIS A 30 -8.10 -1.52 -10.46
CA HIS A 30 -9.48 -2.03 -10.61
C HIS A 30 -10.53 -1.22 -9.83
N GLY A 31 -10.22 -0.75 -8.62
CA GLY A 31 -11.14 0.05 -7.79
C GLY A 31 -11.09 1.55 -8.10
N ASN A 32 -9.90 2.09 -8.36
CA ASN A 32 -9.70 3.54 -8.55
C ASN A 32 -10.14 4.01 -9.95
N ALA A 33 -10.01 3.17 -10.98
CA ALA A 33 -10.42 3.49 -12.35
C ALA A 33 -11.93 3.83 -12.48
N VAL A 34 -12.76 3.26 -11.60
CA VAL A 34 -14.20 3.53 -11.53
C VAL A 34 -14.51 4.76 -10.67
N ARG A 35 -13.73 4.99 -9.61
CA ARG A 35 -14.04 6.01 -8.60
C ARG A 35 -13.43 7.38 -8.90
N TYR A 36 -12.34 7.44 -9.67
CA TYR A 36 -11.64 8.68 -10.01
C TYR A 36 -11.00 8.63 -11.40
N PRO A 37 -11.78 8.81 -12.48
CA PRO A 37 -11.23 8.89 -13.82
C PRO A 37 -10.31 10.11 -13.93
N SER A 38 -9.11 9.94 -14.50
CA SER A 38 -8.13 11.01 -14.83
C SER A 38 -7.50 11.79 -13.66
N GLN A 39 -6.98 11.11 -12.64
CA GLN A 39 -6.05 11.79 -11.71
C GLN A 39 -4.66 11.94 -12.35
N GLU A 40 -4.06 13.13 -12.23
CA GLU A 40 -2.64 13.36 -12.54
C GLU A 40 -1.76 12.37 -11.76
N ARG A 41 -0.63 11.97 -12.35
CA ARG A 41 0.29 10.96 -11.78
C ARG A 41 0.64 11.24 -10.32
N ASP A 42 0.81 12.50 -9.97
CA ASP A 42 1.15 12.93 -8.61
C ASP A 42 0.02 12.65 -7.61
N VAL A 43 -1.23 12.93 -7.98
CA VAL A 43 -2.39 12.67 -7.11
C VAL A 43 -2.60 11.16 -6.95
N ARG A 44 -2.35 10.37 -8.00
CA ARG A 44 -2.36 8.91 -7.92
C ARG A 44 -1.30 8.41 -6.92
N GLN A 45 -0.10 8.96 -6.96
CA GLN A 45 0.97 8.61 -6.03
C GLN A 45 0.63 8.97 -4.58
N ASP A 46 -0.08 10.08 -4.34
CA ASP A 46 -0.56 10.45 -3.00
C ASP A 46 -1.57 9.44 -2.45
N VAL A 47 -2.54 9.05 -3.29
CA VAL A 47 -3.54 8.04 -2.92
C VAL A 47 -2.87 6.69 -2.64
N VAL A 48 -1.90 6.29 -3.48
CA VAL A 48 -1.11 5.06 -3.28
C VAL A 48 -0.35 5.11 -1.96
N ALA A 49 0.32 6.22 -1.67
CA ALA A 49 1.06 6.40 -0.42
C ALA A 49 0.11 6.20 0.78
N GLY A 50 -1.01 6.93 0.80
CA GLY A 50 -2.01 6.79 1.86
C GLY A 50 -2.55 5.37 1.99
N LEU A 51 -2.78 4.68 0.87
CA LEU A 51 -3.28 3.30 0.84
C LEU A 51 -2.27 2.32 1.45
N ILE A 52 -1.00 2.41 1.04
CA ILE A 52 0.07 1.55 1.56
C ILE A 52 0.27 1.78 3.06
N PHE A 53 0.31 3.05 3.49
CA PHE A 53 0.45 3.37 4.91
C PHE A 53 -0.75 2.91 5.74
N GLY A 54 -1.96 3.09 5.23
CA GLY A 54 -3.18 2.64 5.91
C GLY A 54 -3.19 1.12 6.06
N LEU A 55 -2.82 0.38 5.02
CA LEU A 55 -2.74 -1.08 5.07
C LEU A 55 -1.65 -1.56 6.04
N CYS A 56 -0.47 -0.93 6.02
CA CYS A 56 0.60 -1.26 6.96
C CYS A 56 0.15 -1.00 8.41
N ASN A 57 -0.48 0.14 8.67
CA ASN A 57 -0.96 0.48 10.00
C ASN A 57 -2.05 -0.50 10.50
N ALA A 58 -3.01 -0.84 9.64
CA ALA A 58 -4.08 -1.77 9.98
C ALA A 58 -3.58 -3.21 10.22
N LEU A 59 -2.44 -3.57 9.63
CA LEU A 59 -1.77 -4.86 9.81
C LEU A 59 -0.66 -4.83 10.86
N GLU A 60 -0.53 -3.73 11.62
CA GLU A 60 0.51 -3.53 12.65
C GLU A 60 1.96 -3.68 12.12
N LEU A 61 2.17 -3.30 10.86
CA LEU A 61 3.48 -3.32 10.21
C LEU A 61 4.24 -2.01 10.43
N ASP A 62 5.57 -2.12 10.55
CA ASP A 62 6.45 -0.97 10.79
C ASP A 62 6.74 -0.13 9.53
N ASP A 63 7.47 0.98 9.70
CA ASP A 63 7.85 1.87 8.60
C ASP A 63 8.76 1.20 7.56
N ARG A 64 9.48 0.13 7.92
CA ARG A 64 10.30 -0.62 6.95
C ARG A 64 9.41 -1.40 5.99
N HIS A 65 8.33 -1.99 6.49
CA HIS A 65 7.32 -2.62 5.64
C HIS A 65 6.66 -1.59 4.73
N ALA A 66 6.32 -0.40 5.23
CA ALA A 66 5.74 0.66 4.40
C ALA A 66 6.68 1.09 3.26
N LEU A 67 7.97 1.31 3.57
CA LEU A 67 8.97 1.65 2.55
C LEU A 67 9.14 0.53 1.52
N MET A 68 9.26 -0.72 1.97
CA MET A 68 9.44 -1.86 1.06
C MET A 68 8.19 -2.15 0.24
N SER A 69 7.00 -1.91 0.79
CA SER A 69 5.73 -2.00 0.06
C SER A 69 5.66 -0.94 -1.03
N ALA A 70 6.05 0.30 -0.73
CA ALA A 70 6.10 1.37 -1.71
C ALA A 70 7.13 1.09 -2.82
N TYR A 71 8.27 0.51 -2.47
CA TYR A 71 9.28 0.05 -3.43
C TYR A 71 8.74 -1.06 -4.34
N ALA A 72 8.17 -2.11 -3.75
CA ALA A 72 7.58 -3.22 -4.50
C ALA A 72 6.41 -2.74 -5.39
N TYR A 73 5.59 -1.80 -4.91
CA TYR A 73 4.54 -1.18 -5.72
C TYR A 73 5.11 -0.49 -6.95
N ALA A 74 6.15 0.34 -6.79
CA ALA A 74 6.77 1.06 -7.90
C ALA A 74 7.39 0.10 -8.95
N LEU A 75 7.97 -1.03 -8.50
CA LEU A 75 8.42 -2.09 -9.40
C LEU A 75 7.26 -2.69 -10.20
N ILE A 76 6.13 -2.96 -9.55
CA ILE A 76 4.93 -3.53 -10.19
C ILE A 76 4.29 -2.54 -11.16
N ASP A 77 4.27 -1.24 -10.84
CA ASP A 77 3.64 -0.19 -11.66
C ASP A 77 4.44 0.14 -12.93
N GLY A 78 5.62 -0.46 -13.12
CA GLY A 78 6.46 -0.30 -14.31
C GLY A 78 7.54 0.77 -14.17
N ASP A 79 7.77 1.26 -12.96
CA ASP A 79 8.61 2.40 -12.63
C ASP A 79 9.98 1.97 -12.06
N ALA A 80 10.55 0.89 -12.63
CA ALA A 80 11.66 0.14 -12.01
C ALA A 80 12.96 0.94 -11.84
N ALA A 81 13.27 1.86 -12.75
CA ALA A 81 14.49 2.68 -12.69
C ALA A 81 14.47 3.66 -11.50
N ASP A 82 13.30 4.16 -11.14
CA ASP A 82 13.10 5.20 -10.13
C ASP A 82 12.36 4.67 -8.89
N ALA A 83 12.19 3.35 -8.77
CA ALA A 83 11.36 2.72 -7.76
C ALA A 83 11.75 3.11 -6.32
N LEU A 84 13.06 3.19 -6.04
CA LEU A 84 13.55 3.61 -4.73
C LEU A 84 13.25 5.09 -4.45
N ILE A 85 13.43 5.96 -5.45
CA ILE A 85 13.16 7.40 -5.34
C ILE A 85 11.66 7.62 -5.10
N MET A 86 10.81 6.90 -5.83
CA MET A 86 9.37 6.93 -5.63
C MET A 86 8.95 6.42 -4.26
N ALA A 87 9.51 5.31 -3.79
CA ALA A 87 9.21 4.79 -2.45
C ALA A 87 9.55 5.82 -1.36
N GLN A 88 10.73 6.45 -1.44
CA GLN A 88 11.14 7.49 -0.51
C GLN A 88 10.25 8.73 -0.59
N SER A 89 9.85 9.13 -1.79
CA SER A 89 8.89 10.22 -2.01
C SER A 89 7.53 9.92 -1.36
N MET A 90 7.01 8.70 -1.54
CA MET A 90 5.76 8.26 -0.90
C MET A 90 5.83 8.30 0.62
N VAL A 91 6.96 7.90 1.21
CA VAL A 91 7.15 7.98 2.67
C VAL A 91 7.13 9.43 3.16
N ARG A 92 7.76 10.35 2.43
CA ARG A 92 7.79 11.78 2.79
C ARG A 92 6.42 12.46 2.68
N ARG A 93 5.53 11.97 1.81
CA ARG A 93 4.18 12.54 1.62
C ARG A 93 3.30 12.44 2.86
N ARG A 94 3.61 11.53 3.81
CA ARG A 94 2.95 11.43 5.12
C ARG A 94 2.98 12.74 5.90
N ASP A 95 4.09 13.48 5.80
CA ASP A 95 4.36 14.67 6.62
C ASP A 95 4.12 15.98 5.84
N ASP A 96 3.63 15.91 4.60
CA ASP A 96 3.47 17.07 3.73
C ASP A 96 2.00 17.44 3.53
N ASP A 97 1.62 18.59 4.09
CA ASP A 97 0.27 19.14 4.07
C ASP A 97 -0.29 19.34 2.65
N ARG A 98 0.57 19.53 1.64
CA ARG A 98 0.15 19.75 0.24
C ARG A 98 -0.62 18.56 -0.33
N TYR A 99 -0.31 17.36 0.15
CA TYR A 99 -0.84 16.11 -0.37
C TYR A 99 -1.91 15.49 0.53
N ARG A 100 -2.21 16.13 1.66
CA ARG A 100 -3.06 15.60 2.73
C ARG A 100 -4.42 15.10 2.26
N SER A 101 -5.07 15.79 1.32
CA SER A 101 -6.41 15.39 0.85
C SER A 101 -6.39 14.08 0.06
N ALA A 102 -5.43 13.90 -0.85
CA ALA A 102 -5.29 12.70 -1.66
C ALA A 102 -4.73 11.54 -0.83
N TYR A 103 -3.76 11.82 0.04
CA TYR A 103 -3.25 10.87 1.03
C TYR A 103 -4.36 10.35 1.95
N GLN A 104 -5.23 11.22 2.47
CA GLN A 104 -6.35 10.83 3.33
C GLN A 104 -7.34 9.91 2.61
N ARG A 105 -7.58 10.11 1.31
CA ARG A 105 -8.40 9.18 0.52
C ARG A 105 -7.79 7.78 0.43
N GLY A 106 -6.46 7.72 0.28
CA GLY A 106 -5.72 6.46 0.33
C GLY A 106 -5.90 5.75 1.68
N LEU A 107 -5.78 6.49 2.78
CA LEU A 107 -6.01 5.95 4.13
C LEU A 107 -7.44 5.40 4.30
N THR A 108 -8.45 6.15 3.86
CA THR A 108 -9.85 5.67 3.91
C THR A 108 -10.02 4.40 3.08
N ALA A 109 -9.46 4.35 1.88
CA ALA A 109 -9.52 3.16 1.04
C ALA A 109 -8.84 1.93 1.66
N ALA A 110 -7.75 2.13 2.41
CA ALA A 110 -7.10 1.05 3.14
C ALA A 110 -8.01 0.47 4.23
N ASN A 111 -8.66 1.33 5.01
CA ASN A 111 -9.58 0.91 6.05
C ASN A 111 -10.79 0.19 5.45
N ASP A 112 -11.38 0.73 4.37
CA ASP A 112 -12.49 0.09 3.65
C ASP A 112 -12.11 -1.33 3.16
N LEU A 113 -10.87 -1.50 2.69
CA LEU A 113 -10.34 -2.80 2.25
C LEU A 113 -10.18 -3.78 3.42
N VAL A 114 -9.65 -3.33 4.55
CA VAL A 114 -9.46 -4.16 5.73
C VAL A 114 -10.81 -4.55 6.32
N ASP A 115 -11.77 -3.63 6.38
CA ASP A 115 -13.13 -3.88 6.83
C ASP A 115 -13.84 -4.89 5.92
N LEU A 116 -13.66 -4.78 4.59
CA LEU A 116 -14.24 -5.74 3.64
C LEU A 116 -13.71 -7.16 3.83
N ILE A 117 -12.43 -7.31 4.16
CA ILE A 117 -11.78 -8.62 4.37
C ILE A 117 -12.08 -9.15 5.78
N GLY A 118 -12.16 -8.26 6.77
CA GLY A 118 -12.48 -8.59 8.16
C GLY A 118 -13.98 -8.79 8.42
N ALA A 119 -14.85 -8.36 7.50
CA ALA A 119 -16.28 -8.61 7.57
C ALA A 119 -16.52 -10.13 7.53
N PRO A 120 -17.27 -10.71 8.51
CA PRO A 120 -17.69 -12.09 8.41
C PRO A 120 -18.44 -12.25 7.09
N ALA A 121 -18.00 -13.22 6.26
CA ALA A 121 -18.74 -13.61 5.07
C ALA A 121 -20.20 -13.73 5.46
N ALA A 122 -21.05 -12.87 4.89
CA ALA A 122 -22.46 -12.79 5.25
C ALA A 122 -23.00 -14.23 5.34
N SER A 123 -23.48 -14.59 6.53
CA SER A 123 -24.00 -15.91 6.82
C SER A 123 -24.91 -16.36 5.67
N PRO A 124 -24.82 -17.62 5.20
CA PRO A 124 -25.78 -18.11 4.24
C PRO A 124 -27.19 -17.85 4.82
N LEU A 125 -28.01 -17.15 4.02
CA LEU A 125 -29.39 -16.79 4.37
C LEU A 125 -30.12 -18.01 4.93
N PRO A 126 -30.88 -17.88 6.03
CA PRO A 126 -31.66 -19.00 6.54
C PRO A 126 -32.85 -19.32 5.61
N ASN A 127 -32.95 -20.62 5.34
CA ASN A 127 -33.99 -21.45 4.70
C ASN A 127 -33.97 -21.56 3.17
#